data_AF-M6YE81-F1
#
_entry.id   AF-M6YE81-F1
#
_cell.length_a   1.000
_cell.length_b   1.000
_cell.length_c   1.000
_cell.angle_alpha   90.00
_cell.angle_beta   90.00
_cell.angle_gamma   90.00
#
_symmetry.space_group_name_H-M   'P 1'
#
loop_
_entity.id
_entity.type
_entity.pdbx_description
1 polymer ?
#
loop_
_entity_poly.entity_id
_entity_poly.type
_entity_poly.pdbx_seq_one_letter_code
_entity_poly.pdbx_strand_id
1 'polypeptide(L)'
;MLIRANHERKIEGGGCSWSYVETLEPADTYTITVPRKKGKEAREVTIQLRFEKLTIKSPQYKKLENIDMYALTATEVDGPKE
;
A
#
# COMPACT_ATOMS: atom_id res chain seq x y z
N MET A 1 -7.48 -1.67 13.80
CA MET A 1 -7.88 -0.46 13.02
C MET A 1 -7.22 -0.55 11.66
N LEU A 2 -7.97 -0.45 10.56
CA LEU A 2 -7.45 -0.48 9.19
C LEU A 2 -7.70 0.88 8.54
N ILE A 3 -6.65 1.53 8.05
CA ILE A 3 -6.73 2.88 7.47
C ILE A 3 -6.02 2.87 6.13
N ARG A 4 -6.67 3.42 5.09
CA ARG A 4 -6.01 3.67 3.80
C ARG A 4 -5.05 4.84 3.94
N ALA A 5 -3.78 4.60 3.62
CA ALA A 5 -2.81 5.67 3.50
C ALA A 5 -3.06 6.48 2.22
N ASN A 6 -3.27 7.78 2.36
CA ASN A 6 -3.43 8.71 1.23
C ASN A 6 -2.13 9.48 0.90
N HIS A 7 -1.16 9.44 1.80
CA HIS A 7 0.12 10.14 1.65
C HIS A 7 1.26 9.20 2.03
N GLU A 8 2.37 9.29 1.29
CA GLU A 8 3.62 8.67 1.70
C GLU A 8 4.08 9.20 3.06
N ARG A 9 4.68 8.30 3.84
CA ARG A 9 5.23 8.62 5.15
C ARG A 9 6.70 8.21 5.19
N LYS A 10 7.49 8.98 5.94
CA LYS A 10 8.89 8.63 6.20
C LYS A 10 8.95 7.50 7.21
N ILE A 11 9.81 6.51 6.96
CA ILE A 11 10.03 5.37 7.85
C ILE A 11 11.36 5.51 8.62
N GLU A 12 11.50 4.80 9.73
CA GLU A 12 12.68 4.90 10.61
C GLU A 12 14.00 4.62 9.87
N GLY A 13 14.03 3.53 9.09
CA GLY A 13 15.16 3.08 8.27
C GLY A 13 15.50 3.95 7.06
N GLY A 14 14.82 5.09 6.88
CA GLY A 14 15.00 5.97 5.73
C GLY A 14 14.08 5.61 4.56
N GLY A 15 13.85 6.58 3.67
CA GLY A 15 12.92 6.42 2.55
C GLY A 15 11.44 6.63 2.92
N CYS A 16 10.58 6.27 1.96
CA CYS A 16 9.13 6.41 2.02
C CYS A 16 8.43 5.06 2.13
N SER A 17 7.29 5.04 2.83
CA SER A 17 6.53 3.83 3.11
C SER A 17 6.09 3.08 1.86
N TRP A 18 5.61 3.76 0.83
CA TRP A 18 5.15 3.10 -0.40
C TRP A 18 6.33 2.48 -1.16
N SER A 19 7.36 3.28 -1.46
CA SER A 19 8.54 2.80 -2.20
C SER A 19 9.21 1.62 -1.51
N TYR A 20 9.25 1.59 -0.17
CA TYR A 20 9.79 0.46 0.58
C TYR A 20 8.94 -0.81 0.41
N VAL A 21 7.63 -0.73 0.63
CA VAL A 21 6.75 -1.90 0.57
C VAL A 21 6.63 -2.43 -0.87
N GLU A 22 6.78 -1.57 -1.88
CA GLU A 22 6.77 -1.96 -3.30
C GLU A 22 7.97 -2.86 -3.69
N THR A 23 9.13 -2.68 -3.04
CA THR A 23 10.31 -3.53 -3.29
C THR A 23 10.22 -4.93 -2.70
N LEU A 24 9.23 -5.20 -1.86
CA LEU A 24 9.06 -6.50 -1.23
C LEU A 24 8.52 -7.52 -2.23
N GLU A 25 8.91 -8.77 -2.03
CA GLU A 25 8.29 -9.88 -2.75
C GLU A 25 6.80 -9.98 -2.37
N PRO A 26 5.89 -10.22 -3.33
CA PRO A 26 4.49 -10.49 -3.04
C PRO A 26 4.36 -11.64 -2.05
N ALA A 27 3.69 -11.39 -0.93
CA ALA A 27 3.37 -12.44 0.03
C ALA A 27 2.26 -13.37 -0.50
N ASP A 28 1.36 -12.82 -1.32
CA ASP A 28 0.24 -13.57 -1.89
C ASP A 28 -0.33 -12.88 -3.13
N THR A 29 -1.14 -13.61 -3.90
CA THR A 29 -1.82 -13.13 -5.11
C THR A 29 -3.29 -13.55 -5.11
N TYR A 30 -4.19 -12.60 -5.33
CA TYR A 30 -5.63 -12.83 -5.35
C TYR A 30 -6.27 -12.38 -6.65
N THR A 31 -7.27 -13.10 -7.12
CA THR A 31 -8.15 -12.64 -8.20
C THR A 31 -9.42 -12.05 -7.59
N ILE A 32 -9.76 -10.82 -7.97
CA ILE A 32 -10.98 -10.13 -7.53
C ILE A 32 -11.80 -9.67 -8.73
N THR A 33 -13.11 -9.61 -8.57
CA THR A 33 -14.01 -9.04 -9.57
C THR A 33 -14.22 -7.55 -9.30
N VAL A 34 -13.79 -6.70 -10.22
CA VAL A 34 -14.10 -5.26 -10.20
C VAL A 34 -15.50 -5.06 -10.82
N PRO A 35 -16.46 -4.47 -10.07
CA PRO A 35 -17.82 -4.30 -10.57
C PRO A 35 -17.89 -3.25 -11.66
N ARG A 36 -18.91 -3.37 -12.52
CA ARG A 36 -19.22 -2.43 -13.60
C ARG A 36 -19.48 -1.02 -13.02
N LYS A 37 -18.93 0.00 -13.68
CA LYS A 37 -19.23 1.43 -13.44
C LYS A 37 -19.59 2.11 -14.77
N LYS A 38 -20.20 3.30 -14.73
CA LYS A 38 -20.53 4.04 -15.95
C LYS A 38 -19.26 4.24 -16.80
N GLY A 39 -19.25 3.68 -18.01
CA GLY A 39 -18.11 3.73 -18.93
C GLY A 39 -16.98 2.72 -18.66
N LYS A 40 -17.13 1.79 -17.70
CA LYS A 40 -16.16 0.72 -17.41
C LYS A 40 -16.89 -0.61 -17.17
N GLU A 41 -16.62 -1.61 -18.01
CA GLU A 41 -17.18 -2.95 -17.85
C GLU A 41 -16.66 -3.64 -16.58
N ALA A 42 -17.43 -4.62 -16.10
CA ALA A 42 -16.94 -5.49 -15.04
C ALA A 42 -15.76 -6.32 -15.57
N ARG A 43 -14.76 -6.54 -14.73
CA ARG A 43 -13.59 -7.33 -15.10
C ARG A 43 -13.00 -8.03 -13.90
N GLU A 44 -12.36 -9.17 -14.15
CA GLU A 44 -11.52 -9.84 -13.17
C GLU A 44 -10.12 -9.24 -13.23
N VAL A 45 -9.53 -9.02 -12.06
CA VAL A 45 -8.18 -8.48 -11.93
C VAL A 45 -7.41 -9.29 -10.91
N THR A 46 -6.12 -9.49 -11.19
CA THR A 46 -5.19 -10.13 -10.27
C THR A 46 -4.49 -9.05 -9.47
N ILE A 47 -4.51 -9.15 -8.15
CA ILE A 47 -3.82 -8.26 -7.23
C ILE A 47 -2.70 -9.01 -6.49
N GLN A 48 -1.57 -8.35 -6.31
CA GLN A 48 -0.49 -8.80 -5.46
C GLN A 48 -0.56 -8.10 -4.11
N LEU A 49 -0.49 -8.87 -3.03
CA LEU A 49 -0.43 -8.37 -1.67
C LEU A 49 1.01 -8.37 -1.18
N ARG A 50 1.43 -7.24 -0.61
CA ARG A 50 2.70 -7.12 0.13
C ARG A 50 2.39 -6.53 1.49
N PHE A 51 2.99 -7.06 2.54
CA PHE A 51 2.86 -6.48 3.87
C PHE A 51 4.15 -6.65 4.67
N GLU A 52 4.41 -5.70 5.54
CA GLU A 52 5.61 -5.70 6.40
C GLU A 52 5.37 -4.84 7.63
N LYS A 53 6.07 -5.16 8.72
CA LYS A 53 6.07 -4.29 9.90
C LYS A 53 6.99 -3.10 9.63
N LEU A 54 6.50 -1.88 9.84
CA LEU A 54 7.27 -0.67 9.68
C LEU A 54 7.06 0.32 10.82
N THR A 55 8.05 1.19 10.99
CA THR A 55 8.05 2.25 12.00
C THR A 55 7.95 3.60 11.29
N ILE A 56 6.81 4.27 11.45
CA ILE A 56 6.54 5.60 10.87
C ILE A 56 7.20 6.66 11.73
N LYS A 57 8.01 7.53 11.11
CA LYS A 57 8.59 8.69 11.79
C LYS A 57 7.52 9.71 12.14
N SER A 58 7.61 10.24 13.34
CA SER A 58 6.79 11.38 13.73
C SER A 58 7.06 12.61 12.83
N PRO A 59 6.08 13.51 12.65
CA PRO A 59 6.29 14.74 11.91
C PRO A 59 7.36 15.61 12.58
N GLN A 60 8.32 16.13 11.81
CA GLN A 60 9.47 16.89 12.34
C GLN A 60 9.09 18.10 13.21
N TYR A 61 7.93 18.70 12.95
CA TYR A 61 7.43 19.87 13.68
C TYR A 61 6.70 19.53 14.99
N LYS A 62 6.58 18.24 15.36
CA LYS A 62 5.93 17.78 16.59
C LYS A 62 6.81 16.77 17.31
N LYS A 63 6.99 16.94 18.62
CA LYS A 63 7.64 15.95 19.49
C LYS A 63 6.64 14.85 19.82
N LEU A 64 6.49 13.91 18.90
CA LEU A 64 5.73 12.68 19.09
C LEU A 64 6.66 11.48 18.92
N GLU A 65 6.29 10.38 19.54
CA GLU A 65 6.98 9.10 19.34
C GLU A 65 6.71 8.56 17.93
N ASN A 66 7.64 7.75 17.44
CA ASN A 66 7.43 6.99 16.22
C ASN A 66 6.35 5.93 16.46
N ILE A 67 5.68 5.51 15.39
CA ILE A 67 4.59 4.55 15.49
C ILE A 67 4.94 3.28 14.71
N ASP A 68 4.96 2.16 15.43
CA ASP A 68 5.02 0.83 14.84
C ASP A 68 3.66 0.44 14.28
N MET A 69 3.63 -0.01 13.03
CA MET A 69 2.42 -0.53 12.41
C MET A 69 2.74 -1.51 11.29
N TYR A 70 1.74 -2.29 10.87
CA TYR A 70 1.82 -3.05 9.63
C TYR A 70 1.36 -2.18 8.46
N ALA A 71 2.12 -2.19 7.38
CA ALA A 71 1.65 -1.70 6.09
C ALA A 71 1.23 -2.87 5.21
N LEU A 72 0.18 -2.65 4.43
CA LEU A 72 -0.34 -3.59 3.44
C LEU A 72 -0.54 -2.81 2.14
N THR A 73 0.00 -3.32 1.04
CA THR A 73 -0.31 -2.84 -0.31
C THR A 73 -1.04 -3.94 -1.08
N ALA A 74 -1.94 -3.49 -1.96
CA ALA A 74 -2.64 -4.32 -2.92
C ALA A 74 -2.52 -3.65 -4.28
N THR A 75 -1.73 -4.23 -5.17
CA THR A 75 -1.44 -3.65 -6.50
C THR A 75 -1.98 -4.55 -7.59
N GLU A 76 -2.71 -3.99 -8.55
CA GLU A 76 -3.17 -4.72 -9.74
C GLU A 76 -1.96 -5.10 -10.62
N VAL A 77 -1.90 -6.38 -11.01
CA VAL A 77 -0.94 -6.88 -11.99
C VAL A 77 -1.45 -6.53 -13.38
N ASP A 78 -0.58 -5.96 -14.22
CA ASP A 78 -0.90 -5.54 -15.60
C ASP A 78 -2.13 -4.62 -15.69
N GLY A 79 -2.38 -3.82 -14.65
CA GLY A 79 -3.45 -2.84 -14.65
C GLY A 79 -3.30 -1.81 -15.76
N PRO A 80 -4.41 -1.16 -16.18
CA PRO A 80 -4.34 -0.08 -17.15
C PRO A 80 -3.37 0.98 -16.64
N LYS A 81 -2.37 1.33 -17.46
CA LYS A 81 -1.44 2.41 -17.15
C LYS A 81 -2.24 3.70 -16.93
N GLU A 82 -1.98 4.38 -15.81
CA GLU A 82 -2.57 5.69 -15.51
C GLU A 82 -2.27 6.74 -16.58
#